data_AF-A0A383BSN8-F1
#
_entry.id   AF-A0A383BSN8-F1
#
_cell.length_a   1.000
_cell.length_b   1.000
_cell.length_c   1.000
_cell.angle_alpha   90.00
_cell.angle_beta   90.00
_cell.angle_gamma   90.00
#
_symmetry.space_group_name_H-M   'P 1'
#
loop_
_entity.id
_entity.type
_entity.pdbx_description
1 polymer ?
#
loop_
_entity_poly.entity_id
_entity_poly.type
_entity_poly.pdbx_seq_one_letter_code
_entity_poly.pdbx_strand_id
1 'polypeptide(L)' 'ALLAAEVGQILPPVEITRAYVIVKLENREDIDEVDWEVKREVIRKSLLSQRENEVLGAWVTELREKADIVDNRKYYF' A
#
# COMPACT_ATOMS: atom_id res chain seq x y z
N ALA A 1 3.44 12.12 -11.09
CA ALA A 1 3.26 12.98 -12.28
C ALA A 1 2.11 13.97 -12.06
N LEU A 2 0.86 13.53 -11.88
CA LEU A 2 -0.30 14.43 -11.70
C LEU A 2 -0.22 15.35 -10.46
N LEU A 3 0.32 14.87 -9.34
CA LEU A 3 0.50 15.67 -8.12
C LEU A 3 1.43 16.87 -8.29
N ALA A 4 2.36 16.80 -9.26
CA ALA A 4 3.32 17.87 -9.54
C ALA A 4 2.89 18.74 -10.74
N ALA A 5 1.78 18.42 -11.40
CA ALA A 5 1.31 19.17 -12.56
C ALA A 5 0.66 20.50 -12.14
N GLU A 6 0.76 21.49 -13.01
CA GLU A 6 0.02 22.75 -12.88
C GLU A 6 -1.41 22.60 -13.42
N VAL A 7 -2.34 23.40 -12.88
CA VAL A 7 -3.72 23.42 -13.37
C VAL A 7 -3.73 23.89 -14.83
N GLY A 8 -4.42 23.15 -15.68
CA GLY A 8 -4.45 23.33 -17.13
C GLY A 8 -3.37 22.55 -17.88
N GLN A 9 -2.35 22.02 -17.20
CA GLN A 9 -1.26 21.29 -17.84
C GLN A 9 -1.74 19.93 -18.38
N ILE A 10 -1.37 19.64 -19.63
CA ILE A 10 -1.50 18.31 -20.22
C ILE A 10 -0.23 17.52 -19.94
N LEU A 11 -0.38 16.35 -19.32
CA LEU A 11 0.72 15.45 -19.01
C LEU A 11 1.13 14.64 -20.25
N PRO A 12 2.42 14.26 -20.37
CA PRO A 12 2.85 13.26 -21.34
C PRO A 12 2.04 11.96 -21.22
N PRO A 13 1.92 11.15 -22.29
CA PRO A 13 1.17 9.90 -22.26
C PRO A 13 1.62 9.02 -21.09
N VAL A 14 0.67 8.66 -20.24
CA VAL A 14 0.90 7.76 -19.12
C VAL A 14 0.52 6.35 -19.55
N GLU A 15 1.46 5.44 -19.45
CA GLU A 15 1.21 4.03 -19.69
C GLU A 15 0.46 3.42 -18.50
N ILE A 16 -0.65 2.76 -18.82
CA ILE A 16 -1.39 1.89 -17.90
C ILE A 16 -1.37 0.47 -18.45
N THR A 17 -1.73 -0.53 -17.64
CA THR A 17 -1.57 -1.96 -17.91
C THR A 17 -1.97 -2.44 -19.32
N ARG A 18 -2.89 -1.75 -20.00
CA ARG A 18 -3.36 -2.10 -21.36
C ARG A 18 -3.57 -0.92 -22.30
N ALA A 19 -3.13 0.29 -21.96
CA ALA A 19 -3.40 1.47 -22.78
C ALA A 19 -2.46 2.64 -22.45
N TYR A 20 -2.49 3.67 -23.29
CA TYR A 20 -1.89 4.97 -23.01
C TYR A 20 -3.02 5.97 -22.76
N VAL A 21 -2.89 6.78 -21.71
CA VAL A 21 -3.86 7.83 -21.37
C VAL A 21 -3.17 9.19 -21.39
N ILE A 22 -3.88 10.19 -21.90
CA ILE A 22 -3.48 11.60 -21.81
C ILE A 22 -4.38 12.24 -20.74
N VAL A 23 -3.76 12.92 -19.78
CA VAL A 23 -4.46 13.52 -18.65
C VAL A 23 -4.20 15.00 -18.62
N LYS A 24 -5.26 15.80 -18.47
CA LYS A 24 -5.19 17.24 -18.20
C LYS A 24 -5.66 17.48 -16.77
N LEU A 25 -4.90 18.27 -16.01
CA LEU A 25 -5.33 18.68 -14.68
C LEU A 25 -6.34 19.83 -14.81
N GLU A 26 -7.62 19.60 -14.54
CA GLU A 26 -8.65 20.65 -14.66
C GLU A 26 -8.72 21.57 -13.43
N ASN A 27 -8.60 21.00 -12.24
CA ASN A 27 -8.60 21.74 -10.98
C ASN A 27 -7.78 21.00 -9.91
N ARG A 28 -7.46 21.71 -8.83
CA ARG A 28 -6.94 21.13 -7.59
C ARG A 28 -7.71 21.76 -6.45
N GLU A 29 -8.43 20.92 -5.72
CA GLU A 29 -9.16 21.35 -4.54
C GLU A 29 -8.22 21.40 -3.35
N ASP A 30 -8.44 22.38 -2.48
CA ASP A 30 -7.78 22.45 -1.18
C ASP A 30 -8.27 21.31 -0.28
N ILE A 31 -7.48 21.02 0.76
CA ILE A 31 -7.84 19.98 1.70
C ILE A 31 -9.12 20.37 2.45
N ASP A 32 -10.11 19.48 2.45
CA ASP A 32 -11.23 19.58 3.37
C ASP A 32 -10.76 19.09 4.75
N GLU A 33 -10.54 20.03 5.67
CA GLU A 33 -10.04 19.73 7.01
C GLU A 33 -10.99 18.81 7.81
N VAL A 34 -12.31 18.92 7.60
CA VAL A 34 -13.30 18.12 8.33
C VAL A 34 -13.27 16.68 7.84
N ASP A 35 -13.27 16.48 6.53
CA ASP A 35 -13.12 15.16 5.92
C ASP A 35 -11.74 14.54 6.22
N TRP A 36 -10.69 15.37 6.25
CA TRP A 36 -9.35 14.95 6.64
C TRP A 36 -9.29 14.38 8.05
N GLU A 37 -9.89 15.05 9.04
CA GLU A 37 -9.88 14.57 10.43
C GLU A 37 -10.47 13.15 10.56
N VAL A 38 -11.55 12.88 9.84
CA VAL A 38 -12.19 11.55 9.80
C VAL A 38 -11.28 10.54 9.10
N LYS A 39 -10.76 10.89 7.93
CA LYS A 39 -9.87 10.01 7.15
C LYS A 39 -8.55 9.72 7.86
N ARG A 40 -8.02 10.69 8.60
CA ARG A 40 -6.75 10.57 9.35
C ARG A 40 -6.80 9.42 10.34
N GLU A 41 -7.88 9.28 11.09
CA GLU A 41 -8.04 8.17 12.04
C GLU A 41 -8.10 6.81 11.34
N VAL A 42 -8.80 6.74 10.19
CA VAL A 42 -8.89 5.52 9.38
C VAL A 42 -7.52 5.14 8.81
N ILE A 43 -6.80 6.11 8.24
CA ILE A 43 -5.44 5.92 7.70
C ILE A 43 -4.51 5.46 8.80
N ARG A 44 -4.52 6.10 9.97
CA ARG A 44 -3.68 5.72 11.11
C ARG A 44 -3.93 4.27 11.54
N LYS A 45 -5.20 3.88 11.70
CA LYS A 45 -5.56 2.50 12.07
C LYS A 45 -5.10 1.48 11.03
N SER A 46 -5.27 1.80 9.74
CA SER A 46 -4.79 0.95 8.65
C SER A 46 -3.28 0.77 8.67
N LEU A 47 -2.52 1.86 8.82
CA LEU A 47 -1.05 1.83 8.88
C LEU A 47 -0.55 1.05 10.10
N LEU A 48 -1.20 1.22 11.25
CA LEU A 48 -0.85 0.48 12.46
C LEU A 48 -1.07 -1.02 12.27
N SER A 49 -2.24 -1.42 11.76
CA SER A 49 -2.55 -2.83 11.50
C SER A 49 -1.60 -3.45 10.47
N GLN A 50 -1.23 -2.72 9.42
CA GLN A 50 -0.22 -3.18 8.46
C GLN A 50 1.12 -3.44 9.14
N ARG A 51 1.58 -2.52 10.01
CA ARG A 51 2.86 -2.66 10.71
C ARG A 51 2.85 -3.81 11.71
N GLU A 52 1.76 -3.98 12.45
CA GLU A 52 1.59 -5.11 13.38
C GLU A 52 1.69 -6.46 12.65
N ASN A 53 0.98 -6.59 11.53
CA ASN A 53 1.03 -7.81 10.71
C ASN A 53 2.43 -8.08 10.14
N GLU A 54 3.14 -7.04 9.70
CA GLU A 54 4.52 -7.16 9.21
C GLU A 54 5.46 -7.67 10.31
N VAL A 55 5.39 -7.09 11.51
CA VAL A 55 6.22 -7.48 12.65
C VAL A 55 5.92 -8.91 13.08
N LEU A 56 4.64 -9.29 13.20
CA LEU A 56 4.25 -10.64 13.55
C LEU A 56 4.69 -11.66 12.49
N GLY A 57 4.53 -11.33 11.21
CA GLY A 57 4.97 -12.18 10.11
C GLY A 57 6.49 -12.40 10.10
N ALA A 58 7.26 -11.32 10.32
CA ALA A 58 8.70 -11.38 10.44
C ALA A 58 9.13 -12.24 11.63
N TRP A 59 8.51 -12.04 12.79
CA TRP A 59 8.81 -12.80 14.01
C TRP A 59 8.53 -14.31 13.84
N VAL A 60 7.39 -14.68 13.26
CA VAL A 60 7.07 -16.10 12.97
C VAL A 60 8.05 -16.70 11.97
N THR A 61 8.46 -15.94 10.97
CA THR A 61 9.44 -16.39 9.98
C THR A 61 10.79 -16.66 10.63
N GLU A 62 11.28 -15.73 11.45
CA GLU A 62 12.53 -15.89 12.19
C GLU A 62 12.51 -17.11 13.13
N LEU A 63 11.40 -17.33 13.84
CA LEU A 63 11.24 -18.51 14.70
C LEU A 63 11.29 -19.82 13.91
N ARG A 64 10.66 -19.86 12.75
CA ARG A 64 10.68 -21.05 11.88
C ARG A 64 12.07 -21.33 11.32
N GLU A 65 12.79 -20.30 10.91
CA GLU A 65 14.16 -20.44 10.40
C GLU A 65 15.14 -20.95 11.46
N LYS A 66 14.93 -20.58 12.73
CA LYS A 66 15.75 -21.01 13.86
C LYS A 66 15.34 -22.36 14.45
N ALA A 67 14.15 -22.85 14.14
CA ALA A 67 13.64 -24.10 14.69
C ALA A 67 14.23 -25.30 13.94
N ASP A 68 14.65 -26.32 14.69
CA ASP A 68 14.95 -27.63 14.12
C ASP A 68 13.62 -28.39 13.91
N ILE A 69 13.14 -28.39 12.67
CA ILE A 69 11.85 -28.98 12.29
C ILE A 69 12.11 -30.30 11.55
N VAL A 70 11.83 -31.42 12.23
CA VAL A 70 11.91 -32.76 11.64
C VAL A 70 10.54 -33.22 11.16
N ASP A 71 10.40 -33.49 9.85
CA ASP A 71 9.19 -34.04 9.26
C ASP A 71 9.16 -35.58 9.36
N ASN A 72 8.29 -36.10 10.21
CA ASN A 72 8.12 -37.53 10.46
C ASN A 72 6.90 -38.14 9.74
N ARG A 73 6.25 -37.43 8.81
CA ARG A 73 5.02 -37.91 8.16
C ARG A 73 5.20 -39.21 7.38
N LYS A 74 6.39 -39.48 6.85
CA LYS A 74 6.75 -40.72 6.14
C LYS A 74 6.65 -42.00 6.98
N TYR A 75 6.51 -41.90 8.31
CA TYR A 75 6.41 -43.07 9.20
C TYR A 75 4.96 -43.46 9.52
N TYR A 76 3.99 -42.70 9.04
CA TYR A 76 2.57 -42.88 9.39
C TYR A 76 1.65 -43.04 8.16
N PHE A 77 2.19 -42.95 6.94
CA PHE A 77 1.46 -43.15 5.67
C PHE A 77 2.21 -44.12 4.76
#